data_AF-A0A4Y7PI32-F1
#
_entry.id   AF-A0A4Y7PI32-F1
#
_cell.length_a   1.000
_cell.length_b   1.000
_cell.length_c   1.000
_cell.angle_alpha   90.00
_cell.angle_beta   90.00
_cell.angle_gamma   90.00
#
_symmetry.space_group_name_H-M   'P 1'
#
loop_
_entity.id
_entity.type
_entity.pdbx_description
1 polymer ?
#
loop_
_entity_poly.entity_id
_entity_poly.type
_entity_poly.pdbx_seq_one_letter_code
_entity_poly.pdbx_strand_id
1 'polypeptide(L)'
;MTVLSPIVRELDIFLRFSWRDWSTTIIPGSIFAIGAMPGLPILSIITNYLFLVSWLTPYIYFFNLSNQITGVDEDRINKPDRPIPSGKVTVSGAIRRWAVALSTFIGISIYEPSLLPETICWVLTVAFLCLTSEGSHWFGKNCVAMTTGTWALLSASWKAIAPATPKSNTYVCAVALWAGLITHIQDLRDIQGDAAVGRKTLPLVFGDRGSRLIITFLLLPAAYWVLWMGDIVRLAPFTLAMTHIILAYRIMQAGDARYDHKTYMFYTYIFCLILGCTSAEGLNLKDLGLISPMGLDWKGPLLDALNLQFAYMRATALCTVYDSVRSTEIGINAVGIVYSVNLSLGTCPRPVRPVIQEKTGVAKSWTITASHGGDPVDAWPDMLGG
;
A
#
# COMPACT_ATOMS: atom_id res chain seq x y z
N MET A 1 -19.07 -11.12 -30.50
CA MET A 1 -18.66 -10.77 -29.12
C MET A 1 -17.25 -11.28 -28.93
N THR A 2 -16.28 -10.37 -28.82
CA THR A 2 -14.84 -10.70 -28.89
C THR A 2 -14.38 -11.49 -27.67
N VAL A 3 -13.54 -12.51 -27.90
CA VAL A 3 -12.89 -13.35 -26.87
C VAL A 3 -12.16 -12.53 -25.79
N LEU A 4 -11.86 -11.26 -26.07
CA LEU A 4 -11.26 -10.30 -25.16
C LEU A 4 -12.20 -9.88 -24.01
N SER A 5 -13.52 -9.90 -24.18
CA SER A 5 -14.47 -9.42 -23.17
C SER A 5 -14.42 -10.20 -21.85
N PRO A 6 -14.39 -11.55 -21.84
CA PRO A 6 -14.17 -12.33 -20.63
C PRO A 6 -12.83 -12.08 -19.94
N ILE A 7 -11.73 -11.95 -20.71
CA ILE A 7 -10.39 -11.72 -20.16
C ILE A 7 -10.31 -10.36 -19.47
N VAL A 8 -10.79 -9.31 -20.15
CA VAL A 8 -10.85 -7.95 -19.60
C VAL A 8 -11.69 -7.92 -18.32
N ARG A 9 -12.80 -8.68 -18.28
CA ARG A 9 -13.62 -8.81 -17.07
C ARG A 9 -12.86 -9.47 -15.92
N GLU A 10 -12.16 -10.57 -16.15
CA GLU A 10 -11.40 -11.23 -15.08
C GLU A 10 -10.24 -10.36 -14.58
N LEU A 11 -9.60 -9.59 -15.47
CA LEU A 11 -8.59 -8.61 -15.08
C LEU A 11 -9.20 -7.50 -14.21
N ASP A 12 -10.33 -6.90 -14.60
CA ASP A 12 -11.03 -5.91 -13.77
C ASP A 12 -11.41 -6.48 -12.39
N ILE A 13 -11.90 -7.72 -12.35
CA ILE A 13 -12.23 -8.40 -11.09
C ILE A 13 -10.97 -8.57 -10.22
N PHE A 14 -9.88 -9.11 -10.77
CA PHE A 14 -8.61 -9.26 -10.06
C PHE A 14 -8.11 -7.92 -9.50
N LEU A 15 -8.13 -6.86 -10.33
CA LEU A 15 -7.74 -5.52 -9.91
C LEU A 15 -8.61 -5.05 -8.74
N ARG A 16 -9.94 -5.18 -8.84
CA ARG A 16 -10.87 -4.76 -7.77
C ARG A 16 -10.70 -5.55 -6.47
N PHE A 17 -10.33 -6.82 -6.56
CA PHE A 17 -10.01 -7.62 -5.38
C PHE A 17 -8.70 -7.20 -4.72
N SER A 18 -7.70 -6.74 -5.49
CA SER A 18 -6.31 -6.66 -5.03
C SER A 18 -5.73 -5.26 -4.87
N TRP A 19 -6.18 -4.25 -5.62
CA TRP A 19 -5.48 -2.96 -5.75
C TRP A 19 -5.16 -2.26 -4.42
N ARG A 20 -6.03 -2.39 -3.41
CA ARG A 20 -5.86 -1.78 -2.08
C ARG A 20 -4.62 -2.28 -1.35
N ASP A 21 -4.25 -3.52 -1.60
CA ASP A 21 -3.21 -4.23 -0.87
C ASP A 21 -1.90 -4.29 -1.67
N TRP A 22 -1.84 -3.68 -2.86
CA TRP A 22 -0.62 -3.60 -3.65
C TRP A 22 0.49 -2.83 -2.94
N SER A 23 0.12 -1.79 -2.17
CA SER A 23 1.06 -1.00 -1.36
C SER A 23 1.67 -1.77 -0.18
N THR A 24 1.13 -2.94 0.17
CA THR A 24 1.65 -3.81 1.24
C THR A 24 2.17 -5.15 0.73
N THR A 25 2.09 -5.42 -0.57
CA THR A 25 2.44 -6.72 -1.15
C THR A 25 3.31 -6.57 -2.40
N ILE A 26 2.70 -6.31 -3.57
CA ILE A 26 3.37 -6.27 -4.87
C ILE A 26 4.46 -5.21 -4.87
N ILE A 27 4.14 -3.96 -4.49
CA ILE A 27 5.08 -2.85 -4.52
C ILE A 27 6.25 -3.09 -3.55
N PRO A 28 6.02 -3.38 -2.25
CA PRO A 28 7.08 -3.78 -1.32
C PRO A 28 7.94 -4.95 -1.80
N GLY A 29 7.32 -6.05 -2.25
CA GLY A 29 8.03 -7.23 -2.73
C GLY A 29 8.94 -6.91 -3.91
N SER A 30 8.43 -6.16 -4.89
CA SER A 30 9.21 -5.67 -6.04
C SER A 30 10.36 -4.75 -5.62
N ILE A 31 10.13 -3.81 -4.69
CA ILE A 31 11.19 -2.93 -4.17
C ILE A 31 12.28 -3.75 -3.49
N PHE A 32 11.90 -4.72 -2.66
CA PHE A 32 12.86 -5.56 -1.94
C PHE A 32 13.69 -6.44 -2.89
N ALA A 33 13.05 -6.99 -3.92
CA ALA A 33 13.68 -7.81 -4.94
C ALA A 33 14.79 -7.10 -5.73
N ILE A 34 14.74 -5.77 -5.86
CA ILE A 34 15.79 -4.98 -6.54
C ILE A 34 17.16 -5.18 -5.86
N GLY A 35 17.19 -5.32 -4.53
CA GLY A 35 18.45 -5.53 -3.78
C GLY A 35 19.17 -6.83 -4.12
N ALA A 36 18.46 -7.81 -4.70
CA ALA A 36 19.00 -9.10 -5.11
C ALA A 36 19.48 -9.14 -6.57
N MET A 37 19.20 -8.10 -7.37
CA MET A 37 19.56 -8.03 -8.79
C MET A 37 21.06 -7.78 -9.11
N PRO A 38 21.86 -7.08 -8.28
CA PRO A 38 23.24 -6.74 -8.62
C PRO A 38 24.09 -7.96 -8.98
N GLY A 39 24.86 -7.84 -10.07
CA GLY A 39 25.73 -8.90 -10.58
C GLY A 39 25.04 -9.95 -11.44
N LEU A 40 23.72 -9.89 -11.60
CA LEU A 40 22.98 -10.80 -12.49
C LEU A 40 22.94 -10.30 -13.95
N PRO A 41 22.97 -11.21 -14.93
CA PRO A 41 22.69 -10.85 -16.33
C PRO A 41 21.28 -10.26 -16.50
N ILE A 42 21.14 -9.29 -17.41
CA ILE A 42 19.85 -8.62 -17.68
C ILE A 42 18.73 -9.62 -18.01
N LEU A 43 19.02 -10.65 -18.80
CA LEU A 43 18.03 -11.67 -19.14
C LEU A 43 17.55 -12.46 -17.90
N SER A 44 18.46 -12.76 -16.98
CA SER A 44 18.11 -13.41 -15.71
C SER A 44 17.26 -12.49 -14.85
N ILE A 45 17.60 -11.19 -14.76
CA ILE A 45 16.79 -10.20 -14.03
C ILE A 45 15.37 -10.16 -14.58
N ILE A 46 15.19 -10.06 -15.90
CA ILE A 46 13.87 -10.02 -16.54
C ILE A 46 13.09 -11.31 -16.25
N THR A 47 13.70 -12.47 -16.46
CA THR A 47 13.04 -13.77 -16.28
C THR A 47 12.64 -14.00 -14.82
N ASN A 48 13.55 -13.74 -13.89
CA ASN A 48 13.33 -13.89 -12.46
C ASN A 48 12.30 -12.90 -11.93
N TYR A 49 12.27 -11.67 -12.45
CA TYR A 49 11.27 -10.68 -12.06
C TYR A 49 9.88 -11.03 -12.60
N LEU A 50 9.77 -11.53 -13.84
CA LEU A 50 8.51 -12.07 -14.37
C LEU A 50 8.01 -13.25 -13.53
N PHE A 51 8.92 -14.12 -13.11
CA PHE A 51 8.61 -15.22 -12.20
C PHE A 51 8.12 -14.71 -10.83
N LEU A 52 8.80 -13.71 -10.24
CA LEU A 52 8.37 -13.06 -9.01
C LEU A 52 6.97 -12.48 -9.12
N VAL A 53 6.66 -11.70 -10.16
CA VAL A 53 5.32 -11.15 -10.39
C VAL A 53 4.28 -12.29 -10.52
N SER A 54 4.64 -13.39 -11.18
CA SER A 54 3.79 -14.56 -11.31
C SER A 54 3.51 -15.24 -9.96
N TRP A 55 4.44 -15.19 -9.01
CA TRP A 55 4.27 -15.69 -7.63
C TRP A 55 3.51 -14.70 -6.72
N LEU A 56 3.81 -13.39 -6.83
CA LEU A 56 3.15 -12.33 -6.05
C LEU A 56 1.66 -12.19 -6.40
N THR A 57 1.29 -12.47 -7.65
CA THR A 57 -0.10 -12.39 -8.11
C THR A 57 -1.04 -13.33 -7.35
N PRO A 58 -0.80 -14.66 -7.29
CA PRO A 58 -1.59 -15.55 -6.46
C PRO A 58 -1.35 -15.32 -4.96
N TYR A 59 -0.16 -14.88 -4.51
CA TYR A 59 0.06 -14.51 -3.10
C TYR A 59 -0.99 -13.50 -2.61
N ILE A 60 -1.16 -12.38 -3.32
CA ILE A 60 -2.16 -11.37 -2.93
C ILE A 60 -3.59 -11.83 -3.21
N TYR A 61 -3.81 -12.47 -4.36
CA TYR A 61 -5.17 -12.78 -4.78
C TYR A 61 -5.81 -13.85 -3.91
N PHE A 62 -5.06 -14.89 -3.55
CA PHE A 62 -5.50 -15.93 -2.63
C PHE A 62 -5.87 -15.35 -1.26
N PHE A 63 -5.04 -14.47 -0.70
CA PHE A 63 -5.34 -13.81 0.56
C PHE A 63 -6.60 -12.95 0.48
N ASN A 64 -6.72 -12.09 -0.54
CA ASN A 64 -7.85 -11.19 -0.66
C ASN A 64 -9.16 -11.93 -0.93
N LEU A 65 -9.12 -13.02 -1.70
CA LEU A 65 -10.28 -13.89 -1.87
C LEU A 65 -10.66 -14.55 -0.54
N SER A 66 -9.69 -15.12 0.20
CA SER A 66 -9.93 -15.77 1.49
C SER A 66 -10.55 -14.79 2.51
N ASN A 67 -9.97 -13.59 2.63
CA ASN A 67 -10.43 -12.57 3.55
C ASN A 67 -11.82 -12.03 3.17
N GLN A 68 -12.09 -11.80 1.87
CA GLN A 68 -13.39 -11.27 1.45
C GLN A 68 -14.50 -12.33 1.46
N ILE A 69 -14.18 -13.61 1.23
CA ILE A 69 -15.15 -14.72 1.34
C ILE A 69 -15.60 -14.89 2.79
N THR A 70 -14.68 -14.77 3.75
CA THR A 70 -14.96 -14.96 5.18
C THR A 70 -15.39 -13.70 5.91
N GLY A 71 -15.06 -12.51 5.39
CA GLY A 71 -15.32 -11.20 6.00
C GLY A 71 -16.40 -10.37 5.30
N VAL A 72 -17.41 -11.00 4.68
CA VAL A 72 -18.44 -10.27 3.89
C VAL A 72 -19.18 -9.23 4.73
N ASP A 73 -19.57 -9.57 5.95
CA ASP A 73 -20.35 -8.69 6.83
C ASP A 73 -19.51 -7.54 7.38
N GLU A 74 -18.25 -7.81 7.73
CA GLU A 74 -17.25 -6.77 8.10
C GLU A 74 -17.06 -5.79 6.93
N ASP A 75 -16.83 -6.31 5.73
CA ASP A 75 -16.56 -5.50 4.55
C ASP A 75 -17.78 -4.70 4.08
N ARG A 76 -19.01 -5.16 4.35
CA ARG A 76 -20.23 -4.40 4.04
C ARG A 76 -20.26 -3.07 4.79
N ILE A 77 -19.63 -3.00 5.96
CA ILE A 77 -19.52 -1.80 6.78
C ILE A 77 -18.27 -1.01 6.39
N ASN A 78 -17.10 -1.63 6.48
CA ASN A 78 -15.82 -0.92 6.35
C ASN A 78 -15.45 -0.60 4.89
N LYS A 79 -15.84 -1.46 3.94
CA LYS A 79 -15.32 -1.49 2.56
C LYS A 79 -16.41 -1.88 1.54
N PRO A 80 -17.57 -1.18 1.51
CA PRO A 80 -18.78 -1.61 0.78
C PRO A 80 -18.60 -1.70 -0.74
N ASP A 81 -17.57 -1.08 -1.29
CA ASP A 81 -17.26 -1.11 -2.72
C ASP A 81 -16.45 -2.36 -3.16
N ARG A 82 -16.00 -3.20 -2.21
CA ARG A 82 -15.33 -4.47 -2.49
C ARG A 82 -16.22 -5.39 -3.34
N PRO A 83 -15.65 -6.24 -4.21
CA PRO A 83 -16.41 -7.04 -5.18
C PRO A 83 -17.58 -7.86 -4.63
N ILE A 84 -17.42 -8.46 -3.43
CA ILE A 84 -18.47 -9.29 -2.83
C ILE A 84 -19.56 -8.44 -2.18
N PRO A 85 -19.25 -7.51 -1.23
CA PRO A 85 -20.28 -6.63 -0.66
C PRO A 85 -21.06 -5.82 -1.68
N SER A 86 -20.38 -5.35 -2.74
CA SER A 86 -21.01 -4.55 -3.81
C SER A 86 -21.82 -5.37 -4.82
N GLY A 87 -21.90 -6.70 -4.66
CA GLY A 87 -22.64 -7.59 -5.56
C GLY A 87 -22.01 -7.81 -6.95
N LYS A 88 -20.77 -7.35 -7.20
CA LYS A 88 -20.08 -7.55 -8.48
C LYS A 88 -19.69 -9.02 -8.69
N VAL A 89 -19.39 -9.72 -7.60
CA VAL A 89 -19.00 -11.13 -7.60
C VAL A 89 -19.77 -11.86 -6.51
N THR A 90 -20.43 -12.96 -6.85
CA THR A 90 -21.08 -13.83 -5.86
C THR A 90 -20.04 -14.59 -5.04
N VAL A 91 -20.38 -15.00 -3.82
CA VAL A 91 -19.49 -15.82 -2.97
C VAL A 91 -19.04 -17.10 -3.69
N SER A 92 -19.95 -17.81 -4.36
CA SER A 92 -19.59 -19.00 -5.17
C SER A 92 -18.66 -18.65 -6.33
N GLY A 93 -18.79 -17.46 -6.92
CA GLY A 93 -17.87 -16.94 -7.93
C GLY A 93 -16.48 -16.65 -7.37
N ALA A 94 -16.40 -16.12 -6.15
CA ALA A 94 -15.14 -15.89 -5.45
C ALA A 94 -14.46 -17.21 -5.04
N ILE A 95 -15.21 -18.21 -4.57
CA ILE A 95 -14.68 -19.55 -4.22
C ILE A 95 -14.02 -20.24 -5.43
N ARG A 96 -14.63 -20.14 -6.61
CA ARG A 96 -14.00 -20.69 -7.84
C ARG A 96 -12.67 -20.02 -8.17
N ARG A 97 -12.61 -18.68 -8.04
CA ARG A 97 -11.35 -17.92 -8.22
C ARG A 97 -10.33 -18.27 -7.15
N TRP A 98 -10.79 -18.50 -5.93
CA TRP A 98 -9.94 -18.89 -4.81
C TRP A 98 -9.29 -20.24 -5.07
N ALA A 99 -10.05 -21.23 -5.55
CA ALA A 99 -9.52 -22.55 -5.89
C ALA A 99 -8.46 -22.45 -7.00
N VAL A 100 -8.70 -21.64 -8.03
CA VAL A 100 -7.72 -21.38 -9.10
C VAL A 100 -6.47 -20.70 -8.52
N ALA A 101 -6.63 -19.61 -7.76
CA ALA A 101 -5.52 -18.87 -7.19
C ALA A 101 -4.64 -19.74 -6.27
N LEU A 102 -5.25 -20.54 -5.39
CA LEU A 102 -4.54 -21.48 -4.51
C LEU A 102 -3.83 -22.57 -5.31
N SER A 103 -4.50 -23.16 -6.31
CA SER A 103 -3.92 -24.21 -7.15
C SER A 103 -2.72 -23.67 -7.95
N THR A 104 -2.83 -22.46 -8.49
CA THR A 104 -1.71 -21.77 -9.15
C THR A 104 -0.57 -21.50 -8.19
N PHE A 105 -0.87 -21.04 -6.97
CA PHE A 105 0.15 -20.73 -5.97
C PHE A 105 0.98 -21.95 -5.57
N ILE A 106 0.28 -23.06 -5.28
CA ILE A 106 0.90 -24.35 -4.98
C ILE A 106 1.66 -24.87 -6.21
N GLY A 107 1.07 -24.79 -7.41
CA GLY A 107 1.69 -25.23 -8.66
C GLY A 107 3.02 -24.52 -8.96
N ILE A 108 3.09 -23.20 -8.78
CA ILE A 108 4.33 -22.42 -8.93
C ILE A 108 5.39 -22.92 -7.94
N SER A 109 5.00 -23.28 -6.72
CA SER A 109 5.93 -23.71 -5.68
C SER A 109 6.36 -25.18 -5.79
N ILE A 110 5.58 -25.99 -6.51
CA ILE A 110 6.01 -27.34 -6.93
C ILE A 110 7.02 -27.22 -8.07
N TYR A 111 6.81 -26.29 -9.01
CA TYR A 111 7.74 -26.02 -10.10
C TYR A 111 9.06 -25.43 -9.61
N GLU A 112 9.02 -24.53 -8.64
CA GLU A 112 10.18 -23.91 -7.99
C GLU A 112 10.18 -24.19 -6.48
N PRO A 113 10.71 -25.36 -6.05
CA PRO A 113 10.66 -25.79 -4.65
C PRO A 113 11.38 -24.87 -3.66
N SER A 114 12.25 -23.96 -4.13
CA SER A 114 12.96 -23.01 -3.26
C SER A 114 12.02 -22.01 -2.58
N LEU A 115 10.83 -21.76 -3.15
CA LEU A 115 9.78 -20.89 -2.61
C LEU A 115 8.68 -21.65 -1.85
N LEU A 116 8.76 -22.98 -1.79
CA LEU A 116 7.77 -23.81 -1.11
C LEU A 116 7.59 -23.48 0.38
N PRO A 117 8.66 -23.22 1.18
CA PRO A 117 8.50 -22.83 2.58
C PRO A 117 7.68 -21.55 2.76
N GLU A 118 7.92 -20.54 1.93
CA GLU A 118 7.21 -19.26 1.96
C GLU A 118 5.75 -19.43 1.53
N THR A 119 5.49 -20.23 0.50
CA THR A 119 4.13 -20.54 0.06
C THR A 119 3.35 -21.27 1.14
N ILE A 120 3.93 -22.30 1.76
CA ILE A 120 3.28 -23.03 2.87
C ILE A 120 3.04 -22.08 4.04
N CYS A 121 4.04 -21.29 4.43
CA CYS A 121 3.91 -20.31 5.49
C CYS A 121 2.75 -19.34 5.23
N TRP A 122 2.62 -18.83 4.00
CA TRP A 122 1.54 -17.94 3.64
C TRP A 122 0.18 -18.63 3.65
N VAL A 123 0.06 -19.82 3.07
CA VAL A 123 -1.19 -20.61 3.10
C VAL A 123 -1.65 -20.87 4.54
N LEU A 124 -0.73 -21.28 5.42
CA LEU A 124 -1.03 -21.49 6.83
C LEU A 124 -1.39 -20.19 7.55
N THR A 125 -0.72 -19.08 7.23
CA THR A 125 -1.00 -17.76 7.80
C THR A 125 -2.40 -17.28 7.41
N VAL A 126 -2.80 -17.44 6.14
CA VAL A 126 -4.14 -17.10 5.66
C VAL A 126 -5.20 -18.01 6.29
N ALA A 127 -4.93 -19.31 6.38
CA ALA A 127 -5.82 -20.25 7.07
C ALA A 127 -5.98 -19.88 8.55
N PHE A 128 -4.90 -19.53 9.24
CA PHE A 128 -4.93 -19.05 10.61
C PHE A 128 -5.80 -17.78 10.75
N LEU A 129 -5.61 -16.79 9.88
CA LEU A 129 -6.38 -15.54 9.88
C LEU A 129 -7.89 -15.77 9.67
N CYS A 130 -8.25 -16.65 8.75
CA CYS A 130 -9.63 -16.84 8.31
C CYS A 130 -10.40 -17.91 9.10
N LEU A 131 -9.72 -18.89 9.70
CA LEU A 131 -10.37 -20.09 10.26
C LEU A 131 -10.21 -20.22 11.77
N THR A 132 -9.46 -19.33 12.44
CA THR A 132 -9.22 -19.43 13.88
C THR A 132 -9.71 -18.19 14.63
N SER A 133 -10.03 -18.37 15.91
CA SER A 133 -10.42 -17.26 16.78
C SER A 133 -9.23 -16.33 17.09
N GLU A 134 -8.04 -16.89 17.07
CA GLU A 134 -6.76 -16.25 17.31
C GLU A 134 -6.39 -15.32 16.15
N GLY A 135 -6.74 -15.69 14.91
CA GLY A 135 -6.68 -14.82 13.73
C GLY A 135 -7.63 -13.61 13.81
N SER A 136 -8.63 -13.66 14.68
CA SER A 136 -9.53 -12.55 15.00
C SER A 136 -9.14 -11.77 16.25
N HIS A 137 -8.11 -12.22 16.98
CA HIS A 137 -7.55 -11.55 18.15
C HIS A 137 -6.38 -10.64 17.74
N TRP A 138 -6.26 -9.46 18.34
CA TRP A 138 -5.27 -8.44 17.98
C TRP A 138 -3.84 -9.00 17.88
N PHE A 139 -3.44 -9.86 18.83
CA PHE A 139 -2.11 -10.44 18.87
C PHE A 139 -1.88 -11.46 17.76
N GLY A 140 -2.84 -12.38 17.54
CA GLY A 140 -2.70 -13.37 16.47
C GLY A 140 -2.77 -12.72 15.10
N LYS A 141 -3.77 -11.84 14.88
CA LYS A 141 -3.96 -11.09 13.63
C LYS A 141 -2.71 -10.31 13.21
N ASN A 142 -2.17 -9.49 14.09
CA ASN A 142 -1.10 -8.57 13.71
C ASN A 142 0.28 -9.10 14.11
N CYS A 143 0.52 -9.45 15.38
CA CYS A 143 1.86 -9.84 15.83
C CYS A 143 2.31 -11.18 15.25
N VAL A 144 1.41 -12.15 15.05
CA VAL A 144 1.74 -13.45 14.45
C VAL A 144 1.58 -13.39 12.93
N ALA A 145 0.36 -13.19 12.45
CA ALA A 145 0.07 -13.39 11.03
C ALA A 145 0.66 -12.32 10.11
N MET A 146 0.73 -11.05 10.53
CA MET A 146 1.41 -10.04 9.70
C MET A 146 2.92 -10.25 9.70
N THR A 147 3.51 -10.70 10.81
CA THR A 147 4.94 -11.08 10.84
C THR A 147 5.24 -12.24 9.90
N THR A 148 4.51 -13.35 10.00
CA THR A 148 4.75 -14.54 9.17
C THR A 148 4.43 -14.27 7.70
N GLY A 149 3.37 -13.49 7.43
CA GLY A 149 3.04 -13.02 6.08
C GLY A 149 4.13 -12.16 5.46
N THR A 150 4.59 -11.13 6.17
CA THR A 150 5.68 -10.27 5.69
C THR A 150 6.99 -11.05 5.52
N TRP A 151 7.29 -12.01 6.40
CA TRP A 151 8.44 -12.92 6.21
C TRP A 151 8.32 -13.70 4.90
N ALA A 152 7.16 -14.34 4.66
CA ALA A 152 6.93 -15.12 3.45
C ALA A 152 7.04 -14.24 2.19
N LEU A 153 6.44 -13.05 2.21
CA LEU A 153 6.51 -12.07 1.13
C LEU A 153 7.95 -11.70 0.79
N LEU A 154 8.72 -11.24 1.78
CA LEU A 154 10.06 -10.68 1.55
C LEU A 154 11.11 -11.76 1.27
N SER A 155 11.02 -12.90 1.97
CA SER A 155 11.90 -14.05 1.71
C SER A 155 11.73 -14.56 0.28
N ALA A 156 10.48 -14.77 -0.17
CA ALA A 156 10.20 -15.20 -1.53
C ALA A 156 10.61 -14.16 -2.56
N SER A 157 10.36 -12.87 -2.27
CA SER A 157 10.74 -11.77 -3.17
C SER A 157 12.23 -11.72 -3.45
N TRP A 158 13.06 -11.99 -2.44
CA TRP A 158 14.50 -12.09 -2.62
C TRP A 158 14.89 -13.36 -3.37
N LYS A 159 14.42 -14.53 -2.90
CA LYS A 159 14.77 -15.85 -3.45
C LYS A 159 14.37 -16.03 -4.92
N ALA A 160 13.28 -15.38 -5.34
CA ALA A 160 12.85 -15.39 -6.73
C ALA A 160 13.89 -14.74 -7.67
N ILE A 161 14.73 -13.83 -7.15
CA ILE A 161 15.77 -13.14 -7.91
C ILE A 161 17.14 -13.81 -7.74
N ALA A 162 17.55 -14.06 -6.50
CA ALA A 162 18.85 -14.64 -6.16
C ALA A 162 18.80 -15.42 -4.83
N PRO A 163 19.74 -16.34 -4.58
CA PRO A 163 19.82 -17.03 -3.29
C PRO A 163 19.86 -16.06 -2.09
N ALA A 164 19.22 -16.47 -1.00
CA ALA A 164 19.21 -15.69 0.24
C ALA A 164 20.62 -15.61 0.85
N THR A 165 20.94 -14.45 1.41
CA THR A 165 22.19 -14.19 2.14
C THR A 165 21.91 -14.02 3.63
N PRO A 166 22.90 -14.17 4.52
CA PRO A 166 22.71 -13.88 5.95
C PRO A 166 22.18 -12.46 6.21
N LYS A 167 22.62 -11.51 5.37
CA LYS A 167 22.20 -10.11 5.45
C LYS A 167 20.76 -9.91 5.00
N SER A 168 20.37 -10.46 3.85
CA SER A 168 18.98 -10.37 3.39
C SER A 168 18.02 -11.07 4.36
N ASN A 169 18.42 -12.19 4.96
CA ASN A 169 17.64 -12.85 6.01
C ASN A 169 17.46 -11.96 7.25
N THR A 170 18.51 -11.25 7.66
CA THR A 170 18.44 -10.27 8.76
C THR A 170 17.43 -9.17 8.44
N TYR A 171 17.46 -8.63 7.22
CA TYR A 171 16.48 -7.63 6.76
C TYR A 171 15.06 -8.17 6.71
N VAL A 172 14.85 -9.36 6.14
CA VAL A 172 13.54 -10.01 6.11
C VAL A 172 12.98 -10.16 7.53
N CYS A 173 13.76 -10.70 8.47
CA CYS A 173 13.32 -10.90 9.86
C CYS A 173 13.03 -9.59 10.58
N ALA A 174 13.90 -8.58 10.45
CA ALA A 174 13.71 -7.30 11.11
C ALA A 174 12.47 -6.57 10.59
N VAL A 175 12.26 -6.56 9.26
CA VAL A 175 11.11 -5.90 8.66
C VAL A 175 9.81 -6.66 8.92
N ALA A 176 9.85 -8.00 8.92
CA ALA A 176 8.69 -8.83 9.28
C ALA A 176 8.22 -8.56 10.73
N LEU A 177 9.15 -8.53 11.68
CA LEU A 177 8.85 -8.21 13.08
C LEU A 177 8.35 -6.77 13.24
N TRP A 178 8.95 -5.82 12.52
CA TRP A 178 8.47 -4.43 12.48
C TRP A 178 7.03 -4.35 11.96
N ALA A 179 6.71 -5.05 10.87
CA ALA A 179 5.36 -5.07 10.31
C ALA A 179 4.36 -5.65 11.32
N GLY A 180 4.68 -6.76 11.98
CA GLY A 180 3.82 -7.37 12.99
C GLY A 180 3.53 -6.46 14.20
N LEU A 181 4.49 -5.63 14.59
CA LEU A 181 4.33 -4.68 15.70
C LEU A 181 3.53 -3.43 15.31
N ILE A 182 3.58 -2.99 14.05
CA ILE A 182 2.97 -1.72 13.62
C ILE A 182 1.63 -1.87 12.92
N THR A 183 1.36 -3.04 12.33
CA THR A 183 0.15 -3.23 11.51
C THR A 183 -1.16 -3.02 12.29
N HIS A 184 -1.14 -3.01 13.63
CA HIS A 184 -2.27 -2.59 14.48
C HIS A 184 -2.92 -1.26 14.10
N ILE A 185 -2.19 -0.35 13.44
CA ILE A 185 -2.74 0.92 12.93
C ILE A 185 -3.92 0.68 11.97
N GLN A 186 -3.93 -0.44 11.24
CA GLN A 186 -5.02 -0.78 10.32
C GLN A 186 -6.36 -0.96 11.05
N ASP A 187 -6.34 -1.42 12.29
CA ASP A 187 -7.55 -1.72 13.05
C ASP A 187 -8.27 -0.42 13.49
N LEU A 188 -7.56 0.71 13.57
CA LEU A 188 -8.14 2.00 13.98
C LEU A 188 -9.19 2.53 12.98
N ARG A 189 -9.04 2.23 11.69
CA ARG A 189 -10.03 2.60 10.66
C ARG A 189 -11.17 1.58 10.52
N ASP A 190 -10.99 0.36 11.05
CA ASP A 190 -11.87 -0.79 10.81
C ASP A 190 -12.73 -1.13 12.05
N ILE A 191 -12.70 -0.29 13.10
CA ILE A 191 -13.38 -0.49 14.41
C ILE A 191 -14.85 -0.89 14.26
N GLN A 192 -15.63 -0.19 13.41
CA GLN A 192 -17.07 -0.42 13.29
C GLN A 192 -17.38 -1.81 12.70
N GLY A 193 -16.74 -2.17 11.59
CA GLY A 193 -16.91 -3.50 10.99
C GLY A 193 -16.36 -4.61 11.89
N ASP A 194 -15.20 -4.41 12.54
CA ASP A 194 -14.63 -5.38 13.47
C ASP A 194 -15.58 -5.65 14.64
N ALA A 195 -16.23 -4.62 15.18
CA ALA A 195 -17.20 -4.75 16.27
C ALA A 195 -18.44 -5.54 15.84
N ALA A 196 -18.94 -5.29 14.62
CA ALA A 196 -20.15 -5.92 14.11
C ALA A 196 -20.01 -7.45 13.94
N VAL A 197 -18.80 -7.93 13.70
CA VAL A 197 -18.51 -9.38 13.58
C VAL A 197 -17.83 -9.96 14.84
N GLY A 198 -17.74 -9.19 15.93
CA GLY A 198 -17.25 -9.67 17.22
C GLY A 198 -15.74 -9.94 17.28
N ARG A 199 -14.92 -9.26 16.46
CA ARG A 199 -13.45 -9.38 16.54
C ARG A 199 -12.91 -8.78 17.85
N LYS A 200 -11.72 -9.22 18.25
CA LYS A 200 -11.01 -8.74 19.44
C LYS A 200 -9.76 -7.96 19.01
N THR A 201 -9.93 -6.94 18.17
CA THR A 201 -8.84 -6.06 17.74
C THR A 201 -8.45 -5.08 18.83
N LEU A 202 -7.23 -4.52 18.73
CA LEU A 202 -6.65 -3.68 19.78
C LEU A 202 -7.62 -2.55 20.22
N PRO A 203 -8.22 -1.75 19.30
CA PRO A 203 -9.18 -0.70 19.67
C PRO A 203 -10.46 -1.20 20.36
N LEU A 204 -10.88 -2.44 20.10
CA LEU A 204 -12.06 -3.02 20.77
C LEU A 204 -11.74 -3.55 22.16
N VAL A 205 -10.50 -3.98 22.41
CA VAL A 205 -10.06 -4.52 23.71
C VAL A 205 -9.63 -3.41 24.67
N PHE A 206 -8.83 -2.45 24.20
CA PHE A 206 -8.22 -1.40 25.04
C PHE A 206 -8.86 -0.01 24.84
N GLY A 207 -9.91 0.07 24.01
CA GLY A 207 -10.48 1.34 23.56
C GLY A 207 -9.58 2.04 22.53
N ASP A 208 -10.16 3.00 21.79
CA ASP A 208 -9.44 3.76 20.76
C ASP A 208 -8.24 4.52 21.34
N ARG A 209 -8.45 5.33 22.39
CA ARG A 209 -7.37 6.09 23.04
C ARG A 209 -6.30 5.19 23.65
N GLY A 210 -6.68 4.12 24.33
CA GLY A 210 -5.74 3.17 24.92
C GLY A 210 -4.88 2.49 23.86
N SER A 211 -5.49 2.11 22.74
CA SER A 211 -4.79 1.50 21.61
C SER A 211 -3.79 2.45 20.96
N ARG A 212 -4.17 3.72 20.75
CA ARG A 212 -3.24 4.73 20.22
C ARG A 212 -2.04 4.93 21.14
N LEU A 213 -2.24 4.94 22.46
CA LEU A 213 -1.15 5.01 23.44
C LEU A 213 -0.25 3.77 23.36
N ILE A 214 -0.82 2.57 23.31
CA ILE A 214 -0.06 1.31 23.18
C ILE A 214 0.75 1.30 21.88
N ILE A 215 0.13 1.64 20.75
CA ILE A 215 0.83 1.67 19.45
C ILE A 215 1.96 2.70 19.50
N THR A 216 1.69 3.94 19.92
CA THR A 216 2.66 5.03 19.86
C THR A 216 3.79 4.91 20.88
N PHE A 217 3.52 4.49 22.11
CA PHE A 217 4.51 4.51 23.20
C PHE A 217 5.12 3.16 23.54
N LEU A 218 4.54 2.05 23.06
CA LEU A 218 5.10 0.71 23.28
C LEU A 218 5.51 0.05 21.97
N LEU A 219 4.58 -0.16 21.04
CA LEU A 219 4.84 -0.95 19.84
C LEU A 219 5.73 -0.21 18.83
N LEU A 220 5.54 1.09 18.65
CA LEU A 220 6.33 1.91 17.72
C LEU A 220 7.81 2.04 18.12
N PRO A 221 8.17 2.34 19.39
CA PRO A 221 9.54 2.28 19.83
C PRO A 221 10.15 0.87 19.73
N ALA A 222 9.38 -0.17 20.06
CA ALA A 222 9.84 -1.55 19.93
C ALA A 222 10.13 -1.93 18.47
N ALA A 223 9.26 -1.52 17.54
CA ALA A 223 9.46 -1.78 16.11
C ALA A 223 10.68 -1.00 15.57
N TYR A 224 10.87 0.25 15.98
CA TYR A 224 12.05 1.02 15.61
C TYR A 224 13.33 0.38 16.16
N TRP A 225 13.29 -0.12 17.40
CA TRP A 225 14.40 -0.87 18.01
C TRP A 225 14.72 -2.14 17.22
N VAL A 226 13.72 -2.89 16.75
CA VAL A 226 13.92 -4.06 15.89
C VAL A 226 14.64 -3.67 14.59
N LEU A 227 14.26 -2.56 13.94
CA LEU A 227 14.97 -2.07 12.76
C LEU A 227 16.42 -1.64 13.07
N TRP A 228 16.67 -1.12 14.27
CA TRP A 228 18.02 -0.77 14.72
C TRP A 228 18.87 -2.03 14.93
N MET A 229 18.34 -3.05 15.61
CA MET A 229 18.98 -4.36 15.78
C MET A 229 19.25 -5.06 14.45
N GLY A 230 18.36 -4.86 13.47
CA GLY A 230 18.52 -5.37 12.10
C GLY A 230 19.47 -4.56 11.23
N ASP A 231 20.17 -3.56 11.79
CA ASP A 231 21.12 -2.74 11.05
C ASP A 231 20.50 -1.98 9.85
N ILE A 232 19.19 -1.70 9.93
CA ILE A 232 18.43 -0.96 8.90
C ILE A 232 18.45 0.53 9.22
N VAL A 233 18.35 0.92 10.49
CA VAL A 233 18.32 2.33 10.90
C VAL A 233 19.58 3.09 10.44
N ARG A 234 20.75 2.43 10.43
CA ARG A 234 22.00 3.03 9.96
C ARG A 234 21.99 3.44 8.48
N LEU A 235 21.09 2.90 7.67
CA LEU A 235 20.99 3.19 6.23
C LEU A 235 20.41 4.59 5.97
N ALA A 236 19.51 5.06 6.85
CA ALA A 236 18.86 6.36 6.73
C ALA A 236 18.35 6.85 8.11
N PRO A 237 19.25 7.14 9.08
CA PRO A 237 18.86 7.34 10.48
C PRO A 237 17.90 8.51 10.67
N PHE A 238 18.21 9.67 10.08
CA PHE A 238 17.37 10.87 10.19
C PHE A 238 16.02 10.68 9.50
N THR A 239 16.00 10.10 8.30
CA THR A 239 14.75 9.88 7.55
C THR A 239 13.85 8.90 8.28
N LEU A 240 14.37 7.76 8.73
CA LEU A 240 13.60 6.74 9.43
C LEU A 240 13.13 7.25 10.80
N ALA A 241 13.96 7.97 11.56
CA ALA A 241 13.52 8.59 12.81
C ALA A 241 12.38 9.59 12.57
N MET A 242 12.54 10.49 11.60
CA MET A 242 11.54 11.51 11.29
C MET A 242 10.21 10.91 10.85
N THR A 243 10.22 9.91 9.96
CA THR A 243 8.96 9.28 9.50
C THR A 243 8.24 8.55 10.62
N HIS A 244 8.96 7.89 11.53
CA HIS A 244 8.34 7.24 12.69
C HIS A 244 7.79 8.27 13.69
N ILE A 245 8.46 9.40 13.91
CA ILE A 245 7.94 10.50 14.74
C ILE A 245 6.66 11.10 14.12
N ILE A 246 6.64 11.30 12.80
CA ILE A 246 5.44 11.78 12.10
C ILE A 246 4.32 10.74 12.22
N LEU A 247 4.62 9.45 12.08
CA LEU A 247 3.64 8.39 12.24
C LEU A 247 3.05 8.39 13.66
N ALA A 248 3.90 8.48 14.69
CA ALA A 248 3.49 8.63 16.10
C ALA A 248 2.53 9.81 16.29
N TYR A 249 2.91 10.99 15.78
CA TYR A 249 2.09 12.19 15.83
C TYR A 249 0.72 11.96 15.18
N ARG A 250 0.70 11.37 13.97
CA ARG A 250 -0.54 11.09 13.25
C ARG A 250 -1.45 10.14 14.00
N ILE A 251 -0.93 9.05 14.56
CA ILE A 251 -1.72 8.09 15.35
C ILE A 251 -2.40 8.81 16.52
N MET A 252 -1.70 9.73 17.19
CA MET A 252 -2.19 10.46 18.36
C MET A 252 -3.22 11.55 18.06
N GLN A 253 -3.39 11.99 16.80
CA GLN A 253 -4.38 13.01 16.46
C GLN A 253 -5.85 12.54 16.61
N ALA A 254 -6.09 11.23 16.76
CA ALA A 254 -7.40 10.65 17.01
C ALA A 254 -8.50 11.17 16.05
N GLY A 255 -8.27 10.99 14.74
CA GLY A 255 -9.20 11.41 13.70
C GLY A 255 -10.34 10.40 13.45
N ASP A 256 -11.13 10.66 12.42
CA ASP A 256 -12.15 9.73 11.94
C ASP A 256 -11.54 8.53 11.18
N ALA A 257 -12.37 7.55 10.82
CA ALA A 257 -11.93 6.36 10.07
C ALA A 257 -11.21 6.71 8.75
N ARG A 258 -11.57 7.83 8.11
CA ARG A 258 -10.92 8.32 6.89
C ARG A 258 -9.52 8.85 7.18
N TYR A 259 -9.34 9.58 8.28
CA TYR A 259 -8.03 10.03 8.74
C TYR A 259 -7.15 8.85 9.11
N ASP A 260 -7.68 7.87 9.85
CA ASP A 260 -6.94 6.67 10.22
C ASP A 260 -6.58 5.82 9.00
N HIS A 261 -7.43 5.79 7.97
CA HIS A 261 -7.08 5.19 6.69
C HIS A 261 -5.88 5.87 6.03
N LYS A 262 -5.81 7.21 6.04
CA LYS A 262 -4.64 7.94 5.52
C LYS A 262 -3.39 7.69 6.37
N THR A 263 -3.54 7.52 7.68
CA THR A 263 -2.44 7.19 8.59
C THR A 263 -1.93 5.76 8.35
N TYR A 264 -2.82 4.80 8.07
CA TYR A 264 -2.43 3.48 7.59
C TYR A 264 -1.66 3.55 6.27
N MET A 265 -2.13 4.35 5.28
CA MET A 265 -1.38 4.52 4.03
C MET A 265 -0.01 5.15 4.25
N PHE A 266 0.12 6.07 5.21
CA PHE A 266 1.44 6.60 5.58
C PHE A 266 2.36 5.52 6.15
N TYR A 267 1.84 4.58 6.93
CA TYR A 267 2.57 3.39 7.36
C TYR A 267 3.03 2.53 6.16
N THR A 268 2.18 2.29 5.15
CA THR A 268 2.59 1.49 3.98
C THR A 268 3.69 2.19 3.17
N TYR A 269 3.72 3.52 3.15
CA TYR A 269 4.83 4.27 2.55
C TYR A 269 6.13 4.13 3.35
N ILE A 270 6.07 4.09 4.68
CA ILE A 270 7.24 3.82 5.53
C ILE A 270 7.75 2.40 5.26
N PHE A 271 6.86 1.42 5.11
CA PHE A 271 7.23 0.06 4.74
C PHE A 271 8.01 0.01 3.42
N CYS A 272 7.50 0.66 2.37
CA CYS A 272 8.19 0.79 1.08
C CYS A 272 9.55 1.53 1.22
N LEU A 273 9.60 2.59 2.03
CA LEU A 273 10.83 3.34 2.28
C LEU A 273 11.90 2.47 2.94
N ILE A 274 11.54 1.69 3.97
CA ILE A 274 12.44 0.76 4.65
C ILE A 274 13.04 -0.22 3.64
N LEU A 275 12.19 -0.83 2.80
CA LEU A 275 12.63 -1.77 1.79
C LEU A 275 13.50 -1.10 0.73
N GLY A 276 13.17 0.13 0.32
CA GLY A 276 13.99 0.91 -0.59
C GLY A 276 15.37 1.20 -0.03
N CYS A 277 15.48 1.53 1.27
CA CYS A 277 16.75 1.69 1.95
C CYS A 277 17.57 0.39 1.96
N THR A 278 16.95 -0.75 2.29
CA THR A 278 17.64 -2.04 2.32
C THR A 278 18.07 -2.52 0.94
N SER A 279 17.25 -2.28 -0.10
CA SER A 279 17.56 -2.70 -1.47
C SER A 279 18.60 -1.81 -2.15
N ALA A 280 18.69 -0.54 -1.75
CA ALA A 280 19.68 0.39 -2.29
C ALA A 280 21.07 0.21 -1.66
N GLU A 281 21.17 -0.53 -0.56
CA GLU A 281 22.43 -0.74 0.12
C GLU A 281 23.38 -1.59 -0.74
N GLY A 282 24.54 -1.02 -1.10
CA GLY A 282 25.52 -1.68 -1.96
C GLY A 282 25.27 -1.52 -3.46
N LEU A 283 24.20 -0.81 -3.88
CA LEU A 283 24.05 -0.38 -5.26
C LEU A 283 25.07 0.72 -5.57
N ASN A 284 26.15 0.36 -6.28
CA ASN A 284 27.03 1.35 -6.88
C ASN A 284 26.36 1.83 -8.18
N LEU A 285 26.02 3.12 -8.27
CA LEU A 285 25.38 3.69 -9.47
C LEU A 285 26.22 3.51 -10.74
N LYS A 286 27.53 3.28 -10.59
CA LYS A 286 28.45 2.94 -11.68
C LYS A 286 28.21 1.54 -12.26
N ASP A 287 27.75 0.60 -11.44
CA ASP A 287 27.53 -0.80 -11.83
C ASP A 287 26.19 -1.01 -12.55
N LEU A 288 25.28 -0.03 -12.47
CA LEU A 288 23.99 -0.01 -13.17
C LEU A 288 24.09 0.45 -14.64
N GLY A 289 25.29 0.74 -15.16
CA GLY A 289 25.50 1.10 -16.57
C GLY A 289 24.84 2.40 -17.03
N LEU A 290 24.20 3.15 -16.13
CA LEU A 290 23.50 4.41 -16.41
C LEU A 290 24.44 5.63 -16.46
N ILE A 291 25.73 5.44 -16.14
CA ILE A 291 26.79 6.42 -16.34
C ILE A 291 27.98 5.67 -16.95
N SER A 292 28.06 5.62 -18.28
CA SER A 292 29.30 5.22 -18.94
C SER A 292 30.36 6.29 -18.65
N PRO A 293 31.61 5.92 -18.33
CA PRO A 293 32.68 6.88 -18.11
C PRO A 293 33.11 7.45 -19.46
N MET A 294 32.42 8.49 -19.95
CA MET A 294 33.13 9.47 -20.77
C MET A 294 34.08 10.18 -19.81
N GLY A 295 35.37 9.87 -19.96
CA GLY A 295 36.47 10.25 -19.07
C GLY A 295 36.59 11.75 -18.84
N LEU A 296 35.80 12.27 -17.90
CA LEU A 296 36.00 13.56 -17.27
C LEU A 296 36.11 13.33 -15.76
N ASP A 297 37.31 13.59 -15.26
CA ASP A 297 37.66 13.55 -13.85
C ASP A 297 36.97 14.72 -13.12
N TRP A 298 35.74 14.49 -12.65
CA TRP A 298 35.01 15.50 -11.88
C TRP A 298 35.36 15.39 -10.39
N LYS A 299 36.54 15.90 -10.02
CA LYS A 299 36.81 16.30 -8.63
C LYS A 299 36.25 17.71 -8.42
N GLY A 300 35.06 17.82 -7.83
CA GLY A 300 34.49 19.10 -7.46
C GLY A 300 33.06 19.03 -6.90
N PRO A 301 32.54 20.17 -6.38
CA PRO A 301 31.26 20.31 -5.63
C PRO A 301 29.99 19.87 -6.37
N LEU A 302 30.12 19.40 -7.61
CA LEU A 302 29.07 18.75 -8.39
C LEU A 302 28.70 17.36 -7.83
N LEU A 303 29.63 16.65 -7.20
CA LEU A 303 29.34 15.37 -6.53
C LEU A 303 28.45 15.59 -5.29
N ASP A 304 28.67 16.69 -4.57
CA ASP A 304 27.84 17.10 -3.43
C ASP A 304 26.47 17.60 -3.91
N ALA A 305 26.41 18.30 -5.05
CA ALA A 305 25.16 18.69 -5.70
C ALA A 305 24.37 17.48 -6.21
N LEU A 306 25.02 16.45 -6.76
CA LEU A 306 24.38 15.19 -7.16
C LEU A 306 23.90 14.38 -5.95
N ASN A 307 24.69 14.30 -4.86
CA ASN A 307 24.22 13.71 -3.61
C ASN A 307 22.99 14.44 -3.04
N LEU A 308 22.92 15.77 -3.19
CA LEU A 308 21.75 16.58 -2.85
C LEU A 308 20.56 16.34 -3.79
N GLN A 309 20.83 16.12 -5.09
CA GLN A 309 19.84 15.77 -6.12
C GLN A 309 19.35 14.31 -5.99
N PHE A 310 20.13 13.43 -5.38
CA PHE A 310 19.72 12.08 -4.98
C PHE A 310 19.00 12.07 -3.63
N ALA A 311 19.32 12.97 -2.70
CA ALA A 311 18.41 13.27 -1.57
C ALA A 311 17.06 13.79 -2.09
N TYR A 312 17.08 14.55 -3.20
CA TYR A 312 15.88 14.95 -3.94
C TYR A 312 15.19 13.74 -4.59
N MET A 313 15.89 12.77 -5.23
CA MET A 313 15.28 11.52 -5.72
C MET A 313 14.75 10.59 -4.62
N ARG A 314 15.39 10.54 -3.45
CA ARG A 314 14.87 9.88 -2.24
C ARG A 314 13.55 10.54 -1.80
N ALA A 315 13.38 11.85 -2.05
CA ALA A 315 12.12 12.56 -1.89
C ALA A 315 11.18 12.41 -3.11
N THR A 316 11.66 12.19 -4.33
CA THR A 316 10.81 11.96 -5.52
C THR A 316 10.16 10.59 -5.49
N ALA A 317 10.76 9.58 -4.84
CA ALA A 317 10.08 8.31 -4.57
C ALA A 317 8.78 8.50 -3.74
N LEU A 318 8.74 9.51 -2.85
CA LEU A 318 7.48 9.93 -2.19
C LEU A 318 6.49 10.53 -3.20
N CYS A 319 6.95 11.31 -4.18
CA CYS A 319 6.10 11.87 -5.23
C CYS A 319 5.59 10.82 -6.23
N THR A 320 6.40 9.84 -6.63
CA THR A 320 5.98 8.78 -7.56
C THR A 320 4.99 7.83 -6.91
N VAL A 321 5.14 7.54 -5.62
CA VAL A 321 4.14 6.77 -4.85
C VAL A 321 2.86 7.59 -4.63
N TYR A 322 2.98 8.90 -4.38
CA TYR A 322 1.82 9.81 -4.29
C TYR A 322 1.06 9.94 -5.62
N ASP A 323 1.75 10.13 -6.75
CA ASP A 323 1.16 10.27 -8.07
C ASP A 323 0.65 8.93 -8.66
N SER A 324 1.29 7.80 -8.31
CA SER A 324 0.78 6.47 -8.68
C SER A 324 -0.54 6.13 -7.97
N VAL A 325 -0.77 6.64 -6.76
CA VAL A 325 -2.04 6.49 -6.03
C VAL A 325 -3.07 7.53 -6.47
N ARG A 326 -2.64 8.77 -6.73
CA ARG A 326 -3.52 9.84 -7.23
C ARG A 326 -4.06 9.53 -8.62
N SER A 327 -3.27 8.87 -9.47
CA SER A 327 -3.71 8.38 -10.79
C SER A 327 -4.66 7.17 -10.70
N THR A 328 -4.63 6.38 -9.61
CA THR A 328 -5.62 5.31 -9.39
C THR A 328 -6.95 5.85 -8.84
N GLU A 329 -6.94 6.92 -8.03
CA GLU A 329 -8.17 7.62 -7.60
C GLU A 329 -8.85 8.40 -8.74
N ILE A 330 -8.10 8.86 -9.74
CA ILE A 330 -8.63 9.59 -10.91
C ILE A 330 -8.90 8.64 -12.10
N GLY A 331 -8.22 7.49 -12.17
CA GLY A 331 -8.15 6.61 -13.33
C GLY A 331 -9.25 5.57 -13.52
N ILE A 332 -10.45 5.76 -12.95
CA ILE A 332 -11.63 4.91 -13.25
C ILE A 332 -12.61 5.59 -14.24
N ASN A 333 -12.39 6.85 -14.62
CA ASN A 333 -13.27 7.59 -15.55
C ASN A 333 -12.57 8.16 -16.80
N ALA A 334 -11.74 7.38 -17.49
CA ALA A 334 -11.16 7.82 -18.76
C ALA A 334 -11.21 6.72 -19.84
N VAL A 335 -12.42 6.41 -20.32
CA VAL A 335 -12.60 5.99 -21.71
C VAL A 335 -12.66 7.27 -22.53
N GLY A 336 -11.55 7.59 -23.20
CA GLY A 336 -11.45 8.54 -24.31
C GLY A 336 -11.72 10.01 -23.97
N ILE A 337 -10.70 10.85 -24.12
CA ILE A 337 -10.71 12.14 -24.84
C ILE A 337 -9.31 12.73 -24.74
N VAL A 338 -8.68 12.97 -25.89
CA VAL A 338 -7.40 13.67 -26.03
C VAL A 338 -7.68 15.17 -25.91
N TYR A 339 -7.01 15.85 -24.97
CA TYR A 339 -6.82 17.30 -25.05
C TYR A 339 -5.34 17.65 -24.93
N SER A 340 -4.84 18.34 -25.96
CA SER A 340 -3.56 19.04 -25.96
C SER A 340 -3.67 20.28 -25.06
N VAL A 341 -2.77 20.41 -24.10
CA VAL A 341 -2.66 21.62 -23.26
C VAL A 341 -1.33 22.30 -23.58
N ASN A 342 -1.44 23.49 -24.19
CA ASN A 342 -0.35 24.43 -24.38
C ASN A 342 -0.09 25.14 -23.04
N LEU A 343 1.14 25.10 -22.55
CA LEU A 343 1.58 25.77 -21.32
C LEU A 343 1.91 27.24 -21.63
N SER A 344 1.14 28.17 -21.08
CA SER A 344 1.59 29.55 -20.85
C SER A 344 1.59 29.84 -19.34
N LEU A 345 2.72 30.35 -18.85
CA LEU A 345 2.99 30.66 -17.45
C LEU A 345 2.19 31.90 -17.02
N GLY A 346 1.40 31.75 -15.95
CA GLY A 346 0.65 32.85 -15.34
C GLY A 346 0.16 32.49 -13.94
N THR A 347 0.32 33.43 -13.02
CA THR A 347 0.20 33.37 -11.56
C THR A 347 -1.11 32.81 -10.98
N CYS A 348 -0.99 32.15 -9.82
CA CYS A 348 -2.03 31.43 -9.07
C CYS A 348 -2.98 32.36 -8.26
N PRO A 349 -4.30 32.07 -8.23
CA PRO A 349 -5.15 32.42 -7.08
C PRO A 349 -5.87 31.19 -6.44
N ARG A 350 -6.17 31.32 -5.15
CA ARG A 350 -6.62 30.31 -4.17
C ARG A 350 -7.90 29.53 -4.56
N PRO A 351 -8.10 28.27 -4.10
CA PRO A 351 -9.27 27.48 -4.48
C PRO A 351 -10.50 27.78 -3.60
N VAL A 352 -11.60 28.13 -4.28
CA VAL A 352 -12.98 28.16 -3.75
C VAL A 352 -13.59 26.76 -3.86
N ARG A 353 -14.31 26.28 -2.83
CA ARG A 353 -14.99 24.97 -2.83
C ARG A 353 -16.21 24.97 -3.77
N PRO A 354 -16.42 23.96 -4.62
CA PRO A 354 -17.67 23.84 -5.37
C PRO A 354 -18.73 23.07 -4.58
N VAL A 355 -19.93 23.66 -4.51
CA VAL A 355 -21.19 23.02 -4.11
C VAL A 355 -21.75 22.28 -5.32
N ILE A 356 -22.04 20.99 -5.19
CA ILE A 356 -22.67 20.19 -6.25
C ILE A 356 -24.19 20.22 -6.01
N GLN A 357 -24.93 20.87 -6.90
CA GLN A 357 -26.37 20.65 -7.04
C GLN A 357 -26.64 19.78 -8.26
N GLU A 358 -27.39 18.71 -8.04
CA GLU A 358 -27.91 17.79 -9.05
C GLU A 358 -29.02 18.49 -9.86
N LYS A 359 -28.90 18.54 -11.18
CA LYS A 359 -30.03 18.89 -12.06
C LYS A 359 -30.14 17.94 -13.24
N THR A 360 -31.29 17.30 -13.28
CA THR A 360 -31.86 16.53 -14.39
C THR A 360 -32.23 17.45 -15.56
N GLY A 361 -31.95 16.99 -16.78
CA GLY A 361 -32.83 17.19 -17.95
C GLY A 361 -32.84 18.52 -18.71
N VAL A 362 -32.49 18.40 -19.99
CA VAL A 362 -33.04 19.11 -21.17
C VAL A 362 -32.53 20.53 -21.46
N ALA A 363 -31.96 20.66 -22.66
CA ALA A 363 -31.41 21.86 -23.28
C ALA A 363 -32.44 22.97 -23.52
N LYS A 364 -32.05 24.22 -23.29
CA LYS A 364 -32.54 25.43 -24.00
C LYS A 364 -31.51 26.55 -23.90
N SER A 365 -31.18 27.13 -25.06
CA SER A 365 -30.29 28.29 -25.23
C SER A 365 -30.82 29.54 -24.52
N TRP A 366 -29.96 30.32 -23.87
CA TRP A 366 -30.28 31.72 -23.56
C TRP A 366 -29.05 32.64 -23.65
N THR A 367 -29.32 33.77 -24.29
CA THR A 367 -28.46 34.94 -24.52
C THR A 367 -28.18 35.68 -23.21
N ILE A 368 -26.93 36.08 -22.99
CA ILE A 368 -26.51 36.84 -21.80
C ILE A 368 -26.88 38.33 -22.00
N THR A 369 -27.62 38.89 -21.06
CA THR A 369 -27.65 40.34 -20.80
C THR A 369 -27.23 40.56 -19.34
N ALA A 370 -26.30 41.48 -19.14
CA ALA A 370 -25.74 41.81 -17.83
C ALA A 370 -26.51 42.95 -17.17
N SER A 371 -26.74 42.86 -15.86
CA SER A 371 -27.04 44.02 -15.02
C SER A 371 -26.34 43.89 -13.66
N HIS A 372 -25.83 45.03 -13.19
CA HIS A 372 -25.03 45.24 -11.99
C HIS A 372 -25.87 45.61 -10.75
N GLY A 373 -25.28 45.39 -9.57
CA GLY A 373 -25.64 46.01 -8.28
C GLY A 373 -26.48 45.08 -7.40
N GLY A 374 -26.24 44.89 -6.11
CA GLY A 374 -25.33 45.45 -5.13
C GLY A 374 -25.81 44.92 -3.76
N ASP A 375 -24.88 44.52 -2.90
CA ASP A 375 -25.13 44.24 -1.46
C ASP A 375 -25.52 45.56 -0.73
N PRO A 376 -26.10 45.58 0.51
CA PRO A 376 -25.64 44.73 1.63
C PRO A 376 -26.60 44.45 2.85
N VAL A 377 -26.08 43.62 3.78
CA VAL A 377 -26.34 43.42 5.25
C VAL A 377 -27.78 43.24 5.81
N ASP A 378 -28.02 42.18 6.60
CA ASP A 378 -28.34 42.27 8.05
C ASP A 378 -28.91 40.97 8.71
N ALA A 379 -28.43 40.76 9.96
CA ALA A 379 -29.09 40.20 11.14
C ALA A 379 -29.51 38.71 11.25
N TRP A 380 -28.85 38.01 12.18
CA TRP A 380 -29.42 37.06 13.15
C TRP A 380 -29.95 37.88 14.35
N PRO A 381 -31.00 37.47 15.13
CA PRO A 381 -30.88 36.32 16.06
C PRO A 381 -32.18 35.56 16.45
N ASP A 382 -31.98 34.50 17.27
CA ASP A 382 -32.92 33.86 18.23
C ASP A 382 -34.13 33.07 17.67
N MET A 383 -34.74 32.06 18.31
CA MET A 383 -34.53 31.21 19.48
C MET A 383 -35.56 30.05 19.39
N LEU A 384 -35.25 28.90 20.00
CA LEU A 384 -36.13 27.94 20.71
C LEU A 384 -37.62 27.77 20.33
N GLY A 385 -38.04 26.50 20.21
CA GLY A 385 -39.25 25.98 20.84
C GLY A 385 -40.41 25.58 19.92
N GLY A 386 -40.72 24.27 19.90
CA GLY A 386 -41.89 23.68 19.25
C GLY A 386 -41.75 22.18 19.10
#